data_AF-A0A4Q9G1U7-F1
#
_entry.id   AF-A0A4Q9G1U7-F1
#
_cell.length_a   1.000
_cell.length_b   1.000
_cell.length_c   1.000
_cell.angle_alpha   90.00
_cell.angle_beta   90.00
_cell.angle_gamma   90.00
#
_symmetry.space_group_name_H-M   'P 1'
#
loop_
_entity.id
_entity.type
_entity.pdbx_description
1 polymer ?
#
loop_
_entity_poly.entity_id
_entity_poly.type
_entity_poly.pdbx_seq_one_letter_code
_entity_poly.pdbx_strand_id
1 'polypeptide(L)'
;MNEKISGPYTLAEIRRMKGRTDWDRLAREGDFEGEDEDDFEVDWSTARLVIPEPKKAVSIRIDPDVLDFFRAQGKGYQTRMNAVLRAYMEAKKAG
;
A
#
# COMPACT_ATOMS: atom_id res chain seq x y z
N MET A 1 -3.09 25.98 -1.07
CA MET A 1 -3.90 24.78 -1.42
C MET A 1 -3.12 23.55 -0.98
N ASN A 2 -3.77 22.62 -0.25
CA ASN A 2 -3.11 21.51 0.44
C ASN A 2 -3.48 20.20 -0.26
N GLU A 3 -2.87 19.93 -1.41
CA GLU A 3 -3.07 18.67 -2.12
C GLU A 3 -2.39 17.52 -1.36
N LYS A 4 -3.17 16.47 -1.07
CA LYS A 4 -2.67 15.22 -0.51
C LYS A 4 -2.01 14.42 -1.63
N ILE A 5 -0.69 14.37 -1.65
CA ILE A 5 0.10 13.73 -2.73
C ILE A 5 0.38 12.25 -2.38
N SER A 6 -0.67 11.49 -2.04
CA SER A 6 -0.60 10.08 -1.62
C SER A 6 -0.01 9.84 -0.20
N GLY A 7 -0.68 8.97 0.56
CA GLY A 7 -0.39 8.70 1.98
C GLY A 7 -1.09 9.65 2.98
N PRO A 8 -0.92 9.46 4.29
CA PRO A 8 -1.53 10.31 5.33
C PRO A 8 -0.87 11.69 5.47
N TYR A 9 0.11 12.02 4.60
CA TYR A 9 0.94 13.20 4.72
C TYR A 9 0.60 14.23 3.63
N THR A 10 0.67 15.50 4.00
CA THR A 10 0.50 16.65 3.11
C THR A 10 1.83 17.03 2.46
N LEU A 11 1.79 17.73 1.33
CA LEU A 11 3.02 18.22 0.67
C LEU A 11 3.92 19.05 1.61
N ALA A 12 3.30 19.84 2.49
CA ALA A 12 4.00 20.66 3.48
C ALA A 12 4.63 19.84 4.61
N GLU A 13 4.08 18.68 4.94
CA GLU A 13 4.66 17.74 5.91
C GLU A 13 5.79 16.94 5.27
N ILE A 14 5.61 16.43 4.05
CA ILE A 14 6.64 15.69 3.31
C ILE A 14 7.91 16.54 3.13
N ARG A 15 7.75 17.82 2.76
CA ARG A 15 8.90 18.75 2.64
C ARG A 15 9.62 19.04 3.95
N ARG A 16 8.93 18.86 5.09
CA ARG A 16 9.52 19.02 6.44
C ARG A 16 10.12 17.72 6.98
N MET A 17 9.74 16.58 6.44
CA MET A 17 10.36 15.30 6.79
C MET A 17 11.79 15.27 6.27
N LYS A 18 12.72 14.93 7.15
CA LYS A 18 14.11 14.72 6.76
C LYS A 18 14.18 13.46 5.89
N GLY A 19 14.73 13.60 4.69
CA GLY A 19 15.02 12.45 3.83
C GLY A 19 15.91 11.45 4.55
N ARG A 20 15.62 10.16 4.41
CA ARG A 20 16.45 9.06 4.96
C ARG A 20 17.59 8.65 4.01
N THR A 21 17.65 9.26 2.84
CA THR A 21 18.64 8.99 1.82
C THR A 21 19.96 9.69 2.17
N ASP A 22 21.05 8.93 2.14
CA ASP A 22 22.41 9.45 2.22
C ASP A 22 22.85 9.89 0.82
N TRP A 23 22.66 11.19 0.52
CA TRP A 23 22.98 11.77 -0.78
C TRP A 23 24.48 11.87 -1.03
N ASP A 24 25.28 12.04 0.03
CA ASP A 24 26.74 12.12 -0.07
C ASP A 24 27.36 10.77 -0.40
N ARG A 25 26.72 9.67 0.03
CA ARG A 25 27.08 8.32 -0.42
C ARG A 25 26.80 8.14 -1.91
N LEU A 26 25.57 8.41 -2.36
CA LEU A 26 25.17 8.20 -3.77
C LEU A 26 26.03 9.03 -4.74
N ALA A 27 26.30 10.28 -4.40
CA ALA A 27 27.16 11.15 -5.21
C ALA A 27 28.60 10.63 -5.35
N ARG A 28 29.09 9.83 -4.39
CA ARG A 28 30.42 9.19 -4.45
C ARG A 28 30.41 7.85 -5.17
N GLU A 29 29.33 7.09 -5.02
CA GLU A 29 29.17 5.76 -5.63
C GLU A 29 28.99 5.88 -7.16
N GLY A 30 28.57 7.06 -7.65
CA GLY A 30 28.34 7.32 -9.06
C GLY A 30 27.01 6.72 -9.54
N ASP A 31 26.78 6.80 -10.84
CA ASP A 31 25.60 6.19 -11.44
C ASP A 31 25.72 4.67 -11.43
N PHE A 32 24.59 3.98 -11.26
CA PHE A 32 24.54 2.52 -11.27
C PHE A 32 24.75 1.99 -12.70
N GLU A 33 25.91 1.42 -12.98
CA GLU A 33 26.22 0.66 -14.21
C GLU A 33 25.79 -0.81 -14.08
N GLY A 34 24.50 -1.04 -13.83
CA GLY A 34 23.94 -2.38 -14.01
C GLY A 34 23.90 -2.77 -15.48
N GLU A 35 23.71 -4.07 -15.77
CA GLU A 35 23.22 -4.45 -17.10
C GLU A 35 21.96 -3.63 -17.37
N ASP A 36 21.92 -2.89 -18.47
CA ASP A 36 20.74 -2.14 -18.89
C ASP A 36 19.59 -3.15 -18.93
N GLU A 37 18.72 -3.13 -17.92
CA GLU A 37 17.54 -4.00 -17.84
C GLU A 37 16.50 -3.59 -18.91
N ASP A 38 16.90 -2.91 -19.98
CA ASP A 38 16.06 -2.49 -21.11
C ASP A 38 15.43 -3.67 -21.88
N ASP A 39 15.76 -4.91 -21.51
CA ASP A 39 15.17 -6.15 -22.06
C ASP A 39 13.87 -6.60 -21.36
N PHE A 40 13.36 -5.90 -20.33
CA PHE A 40 12.01 -6.19 -19.84
C PHE A 40 10.93 -5.60 -20.78
N GLU A 41 10.39 -6.43 -21.67
CA GLU A 41 9.21 -6.07 -22.45
C GLU A 41 7.97 -6.08 -21.55
N VAL A 42 7.57 -4.92 -21.03
CA VAL A 42 6.35 -4.76 -20.22
C VAL A 42 5.16 -4.60 -21.16
N ASP A 43 4.29 -5.60 -21.19
CA ASP A 43 3.01 -5.53 -21.91
C ASP A 43 2.01 -4.62 -21.19
N TRP A 44 1.99 -3.35 -21.59
CA TRP A 44 1.05 -2.34 -21.08
C TRP A 44 -0.39 -2.55 -21.53
N SER A 45 -0.68 -3.45 -22.49
CA SER A 45 -2.05 -3.68 -22.96
C SER A 45 -2.95 -4.29 -21.87
N THR A 46 -2.35 -4.96 -20.89
CA THR A 46 -3.05 -5.55 -19.75
C THR A 46 -3.12 -4.65 -18.52
N ALA A 47 -2.49 -3.47 -18.57
CA ALA A 47 -2.44 -2.57 -17.43
C ALA A 47 -3.85 -2.06 -17.09
N ARG A 48 -4.28 -2.29 -15.84
CA ARG A 48 -5.57 -1.81 -15.32
C ARG A 48 -5.35 -0.66 -14.36
N LEU A 49 -5.99 0.47 -14.63
CA LEU A 49 -6.06 1.56 -13.67
C LEU A 49 -6.90 1.11 -12.47
N VAL A 50 -6.24 0.81 -11.35
CA VAL A 50 -6.91 0.50 -10.08
C VAL A 50 -6.95 1.78 -9.25
N ILE A 51 -8.07 2.50 -9.30
CA ILE A 51 -8.32 3.60 -8.36
C ILE A 51 -8.79 2.95 -7.04
N PRO A 52 -8.02 3.04 -5.94
CA PRO A 52 -8.43 2.44 -4.68
C PRO A 52 -9.64 3.21 -4.14
N GLU A 53 -10.81 2.57 -4.13
CA GLU A 53 -11.98 3.15 -3.48
C GLU A 53 -11.73 3.32 -1.97
N PRO A 54 -12.06 4.48 -1.39
CA PRO A 54 -11.90 4.68 0.05
C PRO A 54 -12.82 3.72 0.81
N LYS A 55 -12.23 3.01 1.77
CA LYS A 55 -12.98 2.11 2.66
C LYS A 55 -13.97 2.93 3.49
N LYS A 56 -15.20 2.45 3.64
CA LYS A 56 -16.20 3.05 4.53
C LYS A 56 -15.88 2.66 5.97
N ALA A 57 -15.72 3.65 6.85
CA ALA A 57 -15.61 3.42 8.28
C ALA A 57 -17.00 3.09 8.85
N VAL A 58 -17.19 1.84 9.29
CA VAL A 58 -18.43 1.37 9.89
C VAL A 58 -18.14 0.80 11.27
N SER A 59 -19.09 0.97 12.20
CA SER A 59 -19.05 0.33 13.51
C SER A 59 -19.80 -1.00 13.43
N ILE A 60 -19.09 -2.11 13.63
CA ILE A 60 -19.64 -3.47 13.66
C ILE A 60 -19.25 -4.14 14.97
N ARG A 61 -20.12 -5.03 15.47
CA ARG A 61 -19.79 -5.90 16.60
C ARG A 61 -19.10 -7.15 16.05
N ILE A 62 -17.98 -7.52 16.64
CA ILE A 62 -17.21 -8.72 16.32
C ILE A 62 -16.99 -9.47 17.62
N ASP A 63 -17.05 -10.80 17.56
CA ASP A 63 -16.76 -11.63 18.72
C ASP A 63 -15.31 -11.41 19.22
N PRO A 64 -15.09 -11.41 20.55
CA PRO A 64 -13.78 -11.07 21.11
C PRO A 64 -12.64 -11.97 20.63
N ASP A 65 -12.90 -13.28 20.52
CA ASP A 65 -11.94 -14.29 20.08
C ASP A 65 -11.50 -14.09 18.63
N VAL A 66 -12.43 -13.74 17.74
CA VAL A 66 -12.15 -13.41 16.35
C VAL A 66 -11.30 -12.15 16.26
N LEU A 67 -11.62 -11.12 17.05
CA LEU A 67 -10.85 -9.88 17.07
C LEU A 67 -9.41 -10.12 17.58
N ASP A 68 -9.27 -10.92 18.63
CA ASP A 68 -7.97 -11.25 19.22
C ASP A 68 -7.12 -12.10 18.27
N PHE A 69 -7.73 -13.05 17.56
CA PHE A 69 -7.06 -13.82 16.50
C PHE A 69 -6.43 -12.92 15.43
N PHE A 70 -7.16 -11.91 14.94
CA PHE A 70 -6.61 -10.99 13.95
C PHE A 70 -5.56 -10.04 14.57
N ARG A 71 -5.78 -9.54 15.78
CA ARG A 71 -4.83 -8.66 16.48
C ARG A 71 -3.49 -9.33 16.74
N ALA A 72 -3.49 -10.62 17.08
CA ALA A 72 -2.27 -11.40 17.31
C ALA A 72 -1.33 -11.42 16.09
N GLN A 73 -1.85 -11.19 14.89
CA GLN A 73 -1.06 -11.13 13.65
C GLN A 73 -0.29 -9.81 13.48
N GLY A 74 -0.48 -8.84 14.38
CA GLY A 74 0.26 -7.59 14.45
C GLY A 74 -0.32 -6.47 13.58
N LYS A 75 0.56 -5.55 13.16
CA LYS A 75 0.17 -4.36 12.39
C LYS A 75 -0.59 -4.76 11.12
N GLY A 76 -1.67 -4.04 10.84
CA GLY A 76 -2.50 -4.28 9.66
C GLY A 76 -3.57 -5.36 9.82
N TYR A 77 -3.87 -5.81 11.04
CA TYR A 77 -4.93 -6.81 11.30
C TYR A 77 -6.27 -6.46 10.64
N GLN A 78 -6.68 -5.19 10.66
CA GLN A 78 -7.92 -4.74 10.00
C GLN A 78 -7.90 -4.95 8.48
N THR A 79 -6.73 -4.80 7.84
CA THR A 79 -6.59 -5.04 6.40
C THR A 79 -6.71 -6.53 6.08
N ARG A 80 -6.16 -7.41 6.93
CA ARG A 80 -6.31 -8.87 6.78
C ARG A 80 -7.75 -9.30 7.01
N MET A 81 -8.39 -8.78 8.05
CA MET A 81 -9.81 -9.02 8.33
C MET A 81 -10.68 -8.62 7.13
N ASN A 82 -10.43 -7.45 6.53
CA ASN A 82 -11.13 -7.01 5.32
C ASN A 82 -10.86 -7.92 4.10
N ALA A 83 -9.65 -8.46 3.95
CA ALA A 83 -9.33 -9.39 2.87
C ALA A 83 -10.13 -10.69 2.98
N VAL A 84 -10.29 -11.22 4.20
CA VAL A 84 -11.12 -12.41 4.46
C VAL A 84 -12.59 -12.15 4.14
N LEU A 85 -13.13 -11.01 4.60
CA LEU A 85 -14.52 -10.62 4.30
C LEU A 85 -14.75 -10.48 2.78
N ARG A 86 -13.78 -9.92 2.05
CA ARG A 86 -13.84 -9.81 0.59
C ARG A 86 -13.81 -11.19 -0.08
N ALA A 87 -12.90 -12.07 0.33
CA ALA A 87 -12.80 -13.41 -0.25
C ALA A 87 -14.11 -14.19 -0.07
N TYR A 88 -14.73 -14.11 1.11
CA TYR A 88 -16.04 -14.71 1.36
C TYR A 88 -17.13 -14.13 0.45
N MET A 89 -17.18 -12.80 0.31
CA MET A 89 -18.13 -12.12 -0.57
C MET A 89 -17.98 -12.57 -2.03
N GLU A 90 -16.75 -12.62 -2.57
CA GLU A 90 -16.51 -13.05 -3.95
C GLU A 90 -16.88 -14.52 -4.16
N ALA A 91 -16.52 -15.40 -3.23
CA ALA A 91 -16.90 -16.81 -3.28
C ALA A 91 -18.42 -17.01 -3.29
N LYS A 92 -19.17 -16.16 -2.58
CA LYS A 92 -20.64 -16.16 -2.58
C LYS A 92 -21.28 -15.57 -3.83
N LYS A 93 -20.58 -14.72 -4.58
CA LYS A 93 -21.08 -14.14 -5.83
C LYS A 93 -20.82 -15.04 -7.05
N ALA A 94 -19.77 -15.85 -6.99
CA ALA A 94 -19.35 -16.72 -8.07
C ALA A 94 -20.11 -18.06 -8.14
N GLY A 95 -20.86 -18.40 -7.09
CA GLY A 95 -21.79 -19.54 -7.04
C GLY A 95 -23.24 -19.08 -7.15
#